data_AF-A0A382WY07-F1
#
_entry.id   AF-A0A382WY07-F1
#
_cell.length_a   1.000
_cell.length_b   1.000
_cell.length_c   1.000
_cell.angle_alpha   90.00
_cell.angle_beta   90.00
_cell.angle_gamma   90.00
#
_symmetry.space_group_name_H-M   'P 1'
#
loop_
_entity.id
_entity.type
_entity.pdbx_description
1 polymer ?
#
loop_
_entity_poly.entity_id
_entity_poly.type
_entity_poly.pdbx_seq_one_letter_code
_entity_poly.pdbx_strand_id
1 'polypeptide(L)'
;MCPFMMEDYATLHQEHCLTVPQTFNFGRDVVDAWANDADKTALIWCDGSGLERSFTFSDVARRSSQVANWLTKEGIRKGERIVVMLPRIPEWQIVLVGCLKVGAVPIPCITMLTEKDVSYRVHHSGAVGAIT
;
A
#
# COMPACT_ATOMS: atom_id res chain seq x y z
N MET A 1 3.47 15.86 20.06
CA MET A 1 4.94 15.97 20.26
C MET A 1 5.55 14.64 19.84
N CYS A 2 6.56 14.63 18.97
CA CYS A 2 7.33 13.40 18.74
C CYS A 2 8.12 13.11 20.02
N PRO A 3 7.92 11.96 20.68
CA PRO A 3 8.61 11.66 21.94
C PRO A 3 10.12 11.40 21.75
N PHE A 4 10.61 11.38 20.50
CA PHE A 4 12.01 11.17 20.16
C PHE A 4 12.60 12.46 19.56
N MET A 5 13.07 13.35 20.44
CA MET A 5 14.11 14.30 20.04
C MET A 5 15.40 13.48 19.90
N MET A 6 15.91 13.38 18.67
CA MET A 6 17.03 12.51 18.32
C MET A 6 18.34 13.18 18.76
N GLU A 7 18.74 12.97 20.02
CA GLU A 7 19.96 13.58 20.59
C GLU A 7 21.24 12.80 20.21
N ASP A 8 21.17 11.47 20.06
CA ASP A 8 22.28 10.62 19.63
C ASP A 8 21.80 9.36 18.88
N TYR A 9 22.31 9.16 17.66
CA TYR A 9 21.98 8.00 16.82
C TYR A 9 22.52 6.68 17.38
N ALA A 10 23.70 6.69 18.01
CA ALA A 10 24.34 5.47 18.49
C ALA A 10 23.52 4.83 19.62
N THR A 11 23.05 5.66 20.57
CA THR A 11 22.14 5.23 21.64
C THR A 11 20.80 4.75 21.08
N LEU A 12 20.17 5.49 20.16
CA LEU A 12 18.92 5.07 19.53
C LEU A 12 19.08 3.71 18.81
N HIS A 13 20.16 3.50 18.08
CA HIS A 13 20.42 2.24 17.40
C HIS A 13 20.58 1.05 18.36
N GLN A 14 21.18 1.27 19.54
CA GLN A 14 21.37 0.20 20.53
C GLN A 14 20.10 -0.14 21.31
N GLU A 15 19.30 0.88 21.66
CA GLU A 15 18.18 0.72 22.58
C GLU A 15 16.83 0.59 21.88
N HIS A 16 16.71 1.09 20.64
CA HIS A 16 15.44 1.07 19.93
C HIS A 16 15.10 -0.33 19.43
N CYS A 17 14.10 -0.93 20.09
CA CYS A 17 13.46 -2.14 19.62
C CYS A 17 12.00 -1.81 19.24
N LEU A 18 11.61 -2.17 18.02
CA LEU A 18 10.21 -2.05 17.60
C LEU A 18 9.38 -3.06 18.38
N THR A 19 8.30 -2.59 19.01
CA THR A 19 7.29 -3.50 19.56
C THR A 19 6.47 -4.05 18.40
N VAL A 20 6.79 -5.27 17.96
CA VAL A 20 6.10 -5.94 16.85
C VAL A 20 4.94 -6.76 17.40
N PRO A 21 3.68 -6.44 17.05
CA PRO A 21 2.53 -7.22 17.49
C PRO A 21 2.55 -8.61 16.85
N GLN A 22 1.88 -9.58 17.48
CA GLN A 22 1.77 -10.95 16.96
C GLN A 22 1.17 -11.01 15.55
N THR A 23 0.26 -10.09 15.23
CA THR A 23 -0.26 -9.90 13.88
C THR A 23 -0.27 -8.42 13.51
N PHE A 24 0.04 -8.14 12.24
CA PHE A 24 0.02 -6.79 11.69
C PHE A 24 -0.50 -6.82 10.25
N ASN A 25 -1.37 -5.88 9.91
CA ASN A 25 -1.85 -5.61 8.57
C ASN A 25 -1.86 -4.09 8.36
N PHE A 26 -1.02 -3.59 7.46
CA PHE A 26 -0.90 -2.14 7.23
C PHE A 26 -2.23 -1.45 6.86
N GLY A 27 -3.07 -2.10 6.05
CA GLY A 27 -4.35 -1.53 5.66
C GLY A 27 -5.32 -1.38 6.83
N ARG A 28 -5.30 -2.30 7.79
CA ARG A 28 -6.15 -2.25 8.98
C ARG A 28 -5.53 -1.45 10.11
N ASP A 29 -4.30 -1.81 10.50
CA ASP A 29 -3.64 -1.36 11.72
C ASP A 29 -2.99 0.02 11.56
N VAL A 30 -2.89 0.53 10.32
CA VAL A 30 -2.43 1.89 10.03
C VAL A 30 -3.53 2.68 9.32
N VAL A 31 -3.92 2.28 8.11
CA VAL A 31 -4.83 3.12 7.30
C VAL A 31 -6.21 3.23 7.96
N ASP A 32 -6.83 2.12 8.34
CA ASP A 32 -8.15 2.15 8.99
C ASP A 32 -8.07 2.71 10.41
N ALA A 33 -6.98 2.47 11.14
CA ALA A 33 -6.76 3.07 12.45
C ALA A 33 -6.73 4.61 12.37
N TRP A 34 -5.94 5.18 11.46
CA TRP A 34 -5.87 6.63 11.25
C TRP A 34 -7.18 7.22 10.71
N ALA A 35 -7.94 6.46 9.92
CA ALA A 35 -9.27 6.88 9.45
C ALA A 35 -10.28 7.03 10.60
N ASN A 36 -10.13 6.28 11.69
CA ASN A 36 -11.03 6.33 12.84
C ASN A 36 -10.58 7.29 13.96
N ASP A 37 -9.31 7.71 13.98
CA ASP A 37 -8.76 8.58 15.02
C ASP A 37 -8.82 10.07 14.61
N ALA A 38 -7.93 10.48 13.71
CA ALA A 38 -7.72 11.89 13.37
C ALA A 38 -8.14 12.25 11.93
N ASP A 39 -8.46 11.24 11.11
CA ASP A 39 -8.85 11.33 9.70
C ASP A 39 -8.07 12.39 8.89
N LYS A 40 -6.75 12.45 9.10
CA LYS A 40 -5.89 13.44 8.47
C LYS A 40 -5.75 13.18 6.97
N THR A 41 -5.25 14.18 6.24
CA THR A 41 -4.80 13.99 4.85
C THR A 41 -3.75 12.86 4.78
N ALA A 42 -4.04 11.85 3.98
CA ALA A 42 -3.19 10.67 3.78
C ALA A 42 -2.39 10.74 2.47
N LEU A 43 -2.99 11.27 1.42
CA LEU A 43 -2.39 11.35 0.09
C LEU A 43 -2.75 12.68 -0.57
N ILE A 44 -1.74 13.39 -1.05
CA ILE A 44 -1.88 14.51 -1.96
C ILE A 44 -1.27 14.06 -3.29
N TRP A 45 -2.05 14.16 -4.36
CA TRP A 45 -1.64 13.83 -5.71
C TRP A 45 -1.78 15.05 -6.59
N CYS A 46 -0.81 15.26 -7.47
CA CYS A 46 -0.88 16.27 -8.52
C CYS A 46 -0.40 15.70 -9.85
N ASP A 47 -0.86 16.29 -10.95
CA ASP A 47 -0.34 15.99 -12.30
C ASP A 47 0.40 17.18 -12.94
N GLY A 48 0.90 16.96 -14.16
CA GLY A 48 1.64 17.97 -14.91
C GLY A 48 0.79 19.15 -15.41
N SER A 49 -0.54 19.09 -15.31
CA SER A 49 -1.44 20.20 -15.64
C SER A 49 -1.67 21.15 -14.46
N GLY A 50 -1.21 20.78 -13.26
CA GLY A 50 -1.47 21.50 -12.02
C GLY A 50 -2.78 21.08 -11.34
N LEU A 51 -3.45 20.03 -11.82
CA LEU A 51 -4.58 19.44 -11.10
C LEU A 51 -4.07 18.78 -9.82
N GLU A 52 -4.70 19.09 -8.69
CA GLU A 52 -4.41 18.50 -7.38
C GLU A 52 -5.64 17.76 -6.84
N ARG A 53 -5.41 16.61 -6.19
CA ARG A 53 -6.40 15.86 -5.42
C ARG A 53 -5.82 15.47 -4.08
N SER A 54 -6.55 15.75 -3.02
CA SER A 54 -6.23 15.33 -1.66
C SER A 54 -7.21 14.25 -1.20
N PHE A 55 -6.70 13.25 -0.48
CA PHE A 55 -7.45 12.15 0.09
C PHE A 55 -7.15 12.07 1.59
N THR A 56 -8.20 11.97 2.41
CA THR A 56 -8.06 11.67 3.84
C THR A 56 -7.79 10.17 4.05
N PHE A 57 -7.44 9.78 5.28
CA PHE A 57 -7.33 8.37 5.63
C PHE A 57 -8.67 7.63 5.43
N SER A 58 -9.81 8.25 5.70
CA SER A 58 -11.15 7.69 5.48
C SER A 58 -11.46 7.47 3.99
N ASP A 59 -11.01 8.37 3.12
CA ASP A 59 -11.11 8.18 1.67
C ASP A 59 -10.29 6.97 1.20
N VAL A 60 -9.04 6.87 1.65
CA VAL A 60 -8.15 5.75 1.29
C VAL A 60 -8.68 4.45 1.89
N ALA A 61 -9.13 4.45 3.15
CA ALA A 61 -9.72 3.30 3.84
C ALA A 61 -10.94 2.77 3.08
N ARG A 62 -11.89 3.65 2.73
CA ARG A 62 -13.10 3.29 1.98
C ARG A 62 -12.77 2.70 0.62
N ARG A 63 -11.93 3.37 -0.18
CA ARG A 63 -11.60 2.93 -1.54
C ARG A 63 -10.75 1.66 -1.55
N SER A 64 -9.79 1.53 -0.63
CA SER A 64 -8.98 0.31 -0.50
C SER A 64 -9.82 -0.87 -0.01
N SER A 65 -10.83 -0.66 0.84
CA SER A 65 -11.80 -1.70 1.20
C SER A 65 -12.65 -2.14 0.01
N GLN A 66 -13.01 -1.23 -0.90
CA GLN A 66 -13.68 -1.62 -2.15
C GLN A 66 -12.79 -2.50 -3.03
N VAL A 67 -11.50 -2.17 -3.15
CA VAL A 67 -10.52 -3.02 -3.85
C VAL A 67 -10.39 -4.37 -3.16
N ALA A 68 -10.26 -4.39 -1.83
CA ALA A 68 -10.16 -5.63 -1.05
C ALA A 68 -11.37 -6.54 -1.29
N ASN A 69 -12.58 -5.99 -1.21
CA ASN A 69 -13.81 -6.74 -1.46
C ASN A 69 -13.87 -7.28 -2.89
N TRP A 70 -13.44 -6.48 -3.87
CA TRP A 70 -13.36 -6.93 -5.26
C TRP A 70 -12.35 -8.08 -5.42
N LEU A 71 -11.15 -7.97 -4.86
CA LEU A 71 -10.14 -9.03 -4.90
C LEU A 71 -10.64 -10.33 -4.25
N THR A 72 -11.31 -10.23 -3.09
CA THR A 72 -11.92 -11.40 -2.45
C THR A 72 -13.00 -12.03 -3.35
N LYS A 73 -13.80 -11.22 -4.06
CA LYS A 73 -14.80 -11.71 -5.01
C LYS A 73 -14.18 -12.43 -6.21
N GLU A 74 -13.04 -11.95 -6.70
CA GLU A 74 -12.25 -12.61 -7.76
C GLU A 74 -11.51 -13.86 -7.26
N GLY A 75 -11.69 -14.23 -5.98
CA GLY A 75 -11.15 -15.46 -5.41
C GLY A 75 -9.71 -15.35 -4.90
N ILE A 76 -9.15 -14.14 -4.85
CA ILE A 76 -7.79 -13.90 -4.34
C ILE A 76 -7.71 -14.26 -2.86
N ARG A 77 -6.65 -14.99 -2.51
CA ARG A 77 -6.39 -15.48 -1.16
C ARG A 77 -5.13 -14.87 -0.56
N LYS A 78 -5.06 -14.94 0.78
CA LYS A 78 -3.87 -14.53 1.53
C LYS A 78 -2.63 -15.25 0.99
N GLY A 79 -1.57 -14.47 0.76
CA GLY A 79 -0.29 -14.94 0.25
C GLY A 79 -0.22 -15.06 -1.27
N GLU A 80 -1.31 -14.86 -2.01
CA GLU A 80 -1.25 -14.80 -3.48
C GLU A 80 -0.67 -13.48 -3.95
N ARG A 81 0.03 -13.52 -5.09
CA ARG A 81 0.78 -12.38 -5.61
C ARG A 81 0.03 -11.75 -6.77
N ILE A 82 -0.04 -10.42 -6.78
CA ILE A 82 -0.74 -9.64 -7.80
C ILE A 82 0.20 -8.60 -8.34
N VAL A 83 0.40 -8.59 -9.66
CA VAL A 83 1.15 -7.51 -10.31
C VAL A 83 0.30 -6.23 -10.26
N VAL A 84 0.89 -5.12 -9.81
CA VAL A 84 0.25 -3.80 -9.81
C VAL A 84 1.08 -2.87 -10.69
N MET A 85 0.56 -2.56 -11.88
CA MET A 85 1.25 -1.79 -12.92
C MET A 85 0.40 -0.62 -13.38
N LEU A 86 0.04 0.27 -12.44
CA LEU A 86 -0.68 1.51 -12.73
C LEU A 86 0.30 2.67 -12.94
N PRO A 87 -0.05 3.71 -13.72
CA PRO A 87 0.71 4.95 -13.79
C PRO A 87 0.72 5.68 -12.44
N ARG A 88 1.38 6.84 -12.36
CA ARG A 88 1.43 7.68 -11.14
C ARG A 88 0.07 8.37 -10.88
N ILE A 89 -0.94 7.58 -10.56
CA ILE A 89 -2.30 8.00 -10.21
C ILE A 89 -2.61 7.57 -8.76
N PRO A 90 -3.56 8.23 -8.05
CA PRO A 90 -3.88 7.91 -6.67
C PRO A 90 -4.30 6.45 -6.44
N GLU A 91 -4.95 5.85 -7.45
CA GLU A 91 -5.41 4.47 -7.45
C GLU A 91 -4.26 3.49 -7.22
N TRP A 92 -3.02 3.83 -7.60
CA TRP A 92 -1.85 2.99 -7.31
C TRP A 92 -1.67 2.75 -5.81
N GLN A 93 -1.76 3.80 -4.98
CA GLN A 93 -1.65 3.67 -3.51
C GLN A 93 -2.85 2.92 -2.94
N ILE A 94 -4.05 3.25 -3.43
CA ILE A 94 -5.30 2.64 -2.97
C ILE A 94 -5.32 1.12 -3.24
N VAL A 95 -4.86 0.70 -4.43
CA VAL A 95 -4.80 -0.71 -4.81
C VAL A 95 -3.79 -1.46 -3.96
N LEU A 96 -2.61 -0.89 -3.70
CA LEU A 96 -1.64 -1.53 -2.81
C LEU A 96 -2.21 -1.76 -1.42
N VAL A 97 -2.87 -0.77 -0.83
CA VAL A 97 -3.53 -0.92 0.47
C VAL A 97 -4.62 -2.00 0.40
N GLY A 98 -5.41 -2.04 -0.68
CA GLY A 98 -6.44 -3.06 -0.90
C GLY A 98 -5.87 -4.48 -0.96
N CYS A 99 -4.76 -4.69 -1.69
CA CYS A 99 -4.04 -5.96 -1.71
C CYS A 99 -3.58 -6.37 -0.31
N LEU A 100 -2.98 -5.44 0.43
CA LEU A 100 -2.51 -5.72 1.80
C LEU A 100 -3.67 -6.07 2.75
N LYS A 101 -4.82 -5.41 2.63
CA LYS A 101 -6.01 -5.72 3.45
C LYS A 101 -6.47 -7.17 3.31
N VAL A 102 -6.47 -7.73 2.10
CA VAL A 102 -6.82 -9.15 1.87
C VAL A 102 -5.65 -10.11 2.16
N GLY A 103 -4.48 -9.57 2.53
CA GLY A 103 -3.27 -10.35 2.75
C GLY A 103 -2.62 -10.86 1.47
N ALA A 104 -2.99 -10.31 0.30
CA ALA A 104 -2.27 -10.54 -0.95
C ALA A 104 -0.91 -9.81 -0.91
N VAL A 105 0.01 -10.27 -1.76
CA VAL A 105 1.35 -9.71 -1.90
C VAL A 105 1.39 -8.90 -3.20
N PRO A 106 1.23 -7.57 -3.16
CA PRO A 106 1.35 -6.77 -4.36
C PRO A 106 2.79 -6.80 -4.89
N ILE A 107 2.93 -6.87 -6.20
CA ILE A 107 4.20 -6.78 -6.95
C ILE A 107 4.16 -5.49 -7.76
N PRO A 108 4.68 -4.37 -7.24
CA PRO A 108 4.62 -3.09 -7.93
C PRO A 108 5.53 -3.08 -9.16
N CYS A 109 4.99 -2.65 -10.29
CA CYS A 109 5.69 -2.54 -11.56
C CYS A 109 5.52 -1.13 -12.12
N ILE A 110 6.58 -0.58 -12.72
CA ILE A 110 6.48 0.66 -13.50
C ILE A 110 5.87 0.38 -14.86
N THR A 111 5.15 1.34 -15.43
CA THR A 111 4.49 1.18 -16.74
C THR A 111 5.45 1.17 -17.94
N MET A 112 6.73 1.48 -17.72
CA MET A 112 7.78 1.50 -18.76
C MET A 112 8.49 0.15 -18.93
N LEU A 113 8.05 -0.89 -18.23
CA LEU A 113 8.66 -2.23 -18.38
C LEU A 113 8.42 -2.78 -19.79
N THR A 114 9.44 -3.43 -20.34
CA THR A 114 9.31 -4.14 -21.61
C THR A 114 8.50 -5.42 -21.42
N GLU A 115 8.05 -6.04 -22.52
CA GLU A 115 7.38 -7.35 -22.48
C GLU A 115 8.22 -8.40 -21.74
N LYS A 116 9.54 -8.43 -21.99
CA LYS A 116 10.46 -9.36 -21.33
C LYS A 116 10.51 -9.12 -19.82
N ASP A 117 10.49 -7.86 -19.39
CA ASP A 117 10.51 -7.48 -17.98
C ASP A 117 9.22 -7.86 -17.24
N VAL A 118 8.08 -7.69 -17.90
CA VAL A 118 6.76 -8.07 -17.36
C VAL A 118 6.67 -9.59 -17.28
N SER A 119 7.02 -10.28 -18.37
CA SER A 119 7.03 -11.75 -18.43
C SER A 119 7.91 -12.33 -17.32
N TYR A 120 9.14 -11.82 -17.14
CA TYR A 120 10.00 -12.26 -16.05
C TYR A 120 9.33 -12.12 -14.68
N ARG A 121 8.74 -10.96 -14.38
CA ARG A 121 8.11 -10.71 -13.07
C ARG A 121 6.89 -11.58 -12.82
N VAL A 122 6.02 -11.75 -13.81
CA VAL A 122 4.82 -12.60 -13.70
C VAL A 122 5.23 -14.04 -13.38
N HIS A 123 6.15 -14.61 -14.17
CA HIS A 123 6.57 -16.01 -14.00
C HIS A 123 7.42 -16.21 -12.73
N HIS A 124 8.37 -15.31 -12.47
CA HIS A 124 9.25 -15.43 -11.30
C HIS A 124 8.49 -15.29 -9.99
N SER A 125 7.50 -14.39 -9.92
CA SER A 125 6.68 -14.22 -8.72
C SER A 125 5.59 -15.29 -8.58
N GLY A 126 5.17 -15.95 -9.66
CA GLY A 126 3.96 -16.77 -9.63
C GLY A 126 2.73 -15.92 -9.30
N ALA A 127 2.63 -14.75 -9.92
CA ALA A 127 1.47 -13.89 -9.78
C ALA A 127 0.24 -14.54 -10.41
N VAL A 128 -0.90 -14.43 -9.73
CA VAL A 128 -2.17 -15.04 -10.16
C VAL A 128 -3.09 -14.05 -10.85
N GLY A 129 -2.71 -12.77 -10.87
CA GLY A 129 -3.46 -11.70 -11.51
C GLY A 129 -2.62 -10.43 -11.66
N ALA A 130 -3.17 -9.47 -12.42
CA ALA A 130 -2.58 -8.16 -12.62
C ALA A 130 -3.65 -7.07 -12.56
N ILE A 131 -3.27 -5.90 -12.05
CA ILE A 131 -4.06 -4.66 -12.08
C ILE A 131 -3.21 -3.64 -12.82
N THR A 132 -3.71 -3.15 -13.96
CA THR A 132 -2.96 -2.33 -14.93
C THR A 132 -3.79 -1.16 -15.42
#